data_AF-A0A1C3N7W8-F1
#
_entry.id   AF-A0A1C3N7W8-F1
#
_cell.length_a   1.000
_cell.length_b   1.000
_cell.length_c   1.000
_cell.angle_alpha   90.00
_cell.angle_beta   90.00
_cell.angle_gamma   90.00
#
_symmetry.space_group_name_H-M   'P 1'
#
loop_
_entity.id
_entity.type
_entity.pdbx_description
1 polymer ?
#
loop_
_entity_poly.entity_id
_entity_poly.type
_entity_poly.pdbx_seq_one_letter_code
_entity_poly.pdbx_strand_id
1 'polypeptide(L)'
;MTHPRTVSDASDQAAPNPVSGRDLAVLIGVLAVLEGQLMVGDVPEHLADRLRDRFAREGLLDPRASERDFRQAVNDLNHRLRYGLGEYPAPPARLPVPD
;
A
#
# COMPACT_ATOMS: atom_id res chain seq x y z
N MET A 1 -31.22 1.37 20.99
CA MET A 1 -30.94 1.10 19.57
C MET A 1 -29.66 1.82 19.21
N THR A 2 -28.54 1.11 19.24
CA THR A 2 -27.21 1.64 18.96
C THR A 2 -26.99 1.51 17.47
N HIS A 3 -26.95 2.62 16.73
CA HIS A 3 -26.61 2.60 15.32
C HIS A 3 -25.18 2.07 15.16
N PRO A 4 -24.94 1.07 14.30
CA PRO A 4 -23.59 0.68 13.96
C PRO A 4 -22.92 1.87 13.26
N ARG A 5 -21.76 2.26 13.79
CA ARG A 5 -20.89 3.27 13.19
C ARG A 5 -20.41 2.69 11.86
N THR A 6 -20.96 3.17 10.76
CA THR A 6 -20.43 2.90 9.42
C THR A 6 -18.98 3.38 9.40
N VAL A 7 -18.05 2.44 9.29
CA VAL A 7 -16.67 2.73 8.93
C VAL A 7 -16.75 3.44 7.58
N SER A 8 -16.18 4.64 7.51
CA SER A 8 -16.30 5.55 6.37
C SER A 8 -15.87 4.90 5.06
N ASP A 9 -16.81 4.71 4.13
CA ASP A 9 -16.64 4.25 2.72
C ASP A 9 -15.78 5.20 1.83
N ALA A 10 -15.04 6.12 2.45
CA ALA A 10 -14.32 7.18 1.73
C ALA A 10 -13.00 6.74 1.08
N SER A 11 -12.49 5.53 1.36
CA SER A 11 -11.08 5.16 1.10
C SER A 11 -10.83 4.35 -0.18
N ASP A 12 -11.85 3.94 -0.94
CA ASP A 12 -11.66 3.08 -2.14
C ASP A 12 -12.22 3.71 -3.44
N GLN A 13 -12.57 5.00 -3.40
CA GLN A 13 -13.02 5.70 -4.60
C GLN A 13 -11.82 6.05 -5.49
N ALA A 14 -11.95 5.78 -6.80
CA ALA A 14 -10.97 6.21 -7.77
C ALA A 14 -10.74 7.73 -7.67
N ALA A 15 -9.48 8.15 -7.80
CA ALA A 15 -9.16 9.57 -7.85
C ALA A 15 -9.95 10.24 -8.99
N PRO A 16 -10.44 11.48 -8.78
CA PRO A 16 -11.31 12.15 -9.76
C PRO A 16 -10.59 12.48 -11.07
N ASN A 17 -9.25 12.58 -11.04
CA ASN A 17 -8.42 12.86 -12.19
C ASN A 17 -7.45 11.70 -12.43
N PRO A 18 -7.19 11.33 -13.69
CA PRO A 18 -6.22 10.29 -14.00
C PRO A 18 -4.80 10.72 -13.62
N VAL A 19 -3.99 9.75 -13.18
CA VAL A 19 -2.55 9.90 -12.96
C VAL A 19 -1.83 9.49 -14.24
N SER A 20 -0.76 10.20 -14.61
CA SER A 20 0.00 9.84 -15.81
C SER A 20 0.71 8.48 -15.63
N GLY A 21 0.82 7.70 -16.70
CA GLY A 21 1.55 6.43 -16.66
C GLY A 21 3.02 6.59 -16.25
N ARG A 22 3.63 7.74 -16.54
CA ARG A 22 5.00 8.05 -16.12
C ARG A 22 5.12 8.21 -14.61
N ASP A 23 4.17 8.90 -13.98
CA ASP A 23 4.17 9.11 -12.54
C ASP A 23 3.91 7.78 -11.82
N LEU A 24 3.00 6.96 -12.34
CA LEU A 24 2.76 5.60 -11.85
C LEU A 24 4.03 4.75 -11.93
N ALA A 25 4.74 4.76 -13.07
CA ALA A 25 5.98 4.01 -13.24
C ALA A 25 7.07 4.44 -12.24
N VAL A 26 7.20 5.74 -11.96
CA VAL A 26 8.14 6.25 -10.95
C VAL A 26 7.75 5.76 -9.56
N LEU A 27 6.46 5.86 -9.18
CA LEU A 27 6.00 5.42 -7.86
C LEU A 27 6.14 3.91 -7.66
N ILE A 28 5.88 3.10 -8.69
CA ILE A 28 6.14 1.65 -8.70
C ILE A 28 7.63 1.37 -8.42
N GLY A 29 8.52 2.09 -9.09
CA GLY A 29 9.97 1.96 -8.87
C GLY A 29 10.39 2.34 -7.45
N VAL A 30 9.86 3.44 -6.90
CA VAL A 30 10.13 3.87 -5.51
C VAL A 30 9.64 2.83 -4.51
N LEU A 31 8.42 2.30 -4.69
CA LEU A 31 7.88 1.26 -3.82
C LEU A 31 8.70 -0.03 -3.90
N ALA A 32 9.16 -0.43 -5.09
CA ALA A 32 10.02 -1.61 -5.24
C ALA A 32 11.36 -1.47 -4.50
N VAL A 33 11.95 -0.27 -4.51
CA VAL A 33 13.17 0.01 -3.72
C VAL A 33 12.88 -0.06 -2.23
N LEU A 34 11.79 0.57 -1.77
CA LEU A 34 11.38 0.54 -0.37
C LEU A 34 11.10 -0.89 0.11
N GLU A 35 10.40 -1.69 -0.69
CA GLU A 35 10.11 -3.09 -0.40
C GLU A 35 11.40 -3.90 -0.22
N GLY A 36 12.36 -3.75 -1.14
CA GLY A 36 13.67 -4.40 -1.03
C GLY A 36 14.43 -4.01 0.24
N GLN A 37 14.40 -2.72 0.61
CA GLN A 37 15.04 -2.22 1.83
C GLN A 37 14.35 -2.73 3.11
N LEU A 38 13.02 -2.83 3.11
CA LEU A 38 12.26 -3.43 4.22
C LEU A 38 12.55 -4.92 4.35
N MET A 39 12.72 -5.66 3.26
CA MET A 39 13.03 -7.09 3.31
C MET A 39 14.37 -7.39 3.97
N VAL A 40 15.35 -6.49 3.86
CA VAL A 40 16.69 -6.67 4.43
C VAL A 40 16.88 -5.93 5.76
N GLY A 41 15.85 -5.23 6.26
CA GLY A 41 15.92 -4.45 7.51
C GLY A 41 16.80 -3.20 7.43
N ASP A 42 17.01 -2.63 6.24
CA ASP A 42 17.88 -1.47 6.00
C ASP A 42 17.13 -0.11 6.10
N VAL A 43 15.82 -0.16 6.34
CA VAL A 43 15.02 1.04 6.63
C VAL A 43 15.17 1.42 8.10
N PRO A 44 15.61 2.65 8.43
CA PRO A 44 15.66 3.10 9.81
C PRO A 44 14.30 3.01 10.51
N GLU A 45 14.26 2.51 11.75
CA GLU A 45 13.03 2.25 12.51
C GLU A 45 12.08 3.45 12.54
N HIS A 46 12.60 4.65 12.86
CA HIS A 46 11.82 5.88 12.87
C HIS A 46 11.20 6.26 11.50
N LEU A 47 11.78 5.82 10.39
CA LEU A 47 11.21 6.01 9.06
C LEU A 47 10.15 4.93 8.79
N ALA A 48 10.43 3.67 9.13
CA ALA A 48 9.46 2.59 9.02
C ALA A 48 8.19 2.90 9.82
N ASP A 49 8.30 3.42 11.04
CA ASP A 49 7.15 3.83 11.87
C ASP A 49 6.32 4.93 11.21
N ARG A 50 6.97 5.97 10.65
CA ARG A 50 6.26 7.05 9.94
C ARG A 50 5.52 6.54 8.70
N LEU A 51 6.10 5.57 8.00
CA LEU A 51 5.45 4.96 6.84
C LEU A 51 4.26 4.09 7.28
N ARG A 52 4.42 3.28 8.33
CA ARG A 52 3.33 2.49 8.93
C ARG A 52 2.17 3.36 9.37
N ASP A 53 2.46 4.45 10.07
CA ASP A 53 1.47 5.45 10.47
C ASP A 53 0.74 6.04 9.27
N ARG A 54 1.46 6.31 8.18
CA ARG A 54 0.84 6.84 6.96
C ARG A 54 -0.12 5.81 6.35
N PHE A 55 0.31 4.56 6.20
CA PHE A 55 -0.55 3.49 5.67
C PHE A 55 -1.78 3.28 6.56
N ALA A 56 -1.62 3.33 7.88
CA ALA A 56 -2.72 3.19 8.82
C ALA A 56 -3.73 4.34 8.73
N ARG A 57 -3.26 5.57 8.56
CA ARG A 57 -4.14 6.76 8.37
C ARG A 57 -4.99 6.67 7.11
N GLU A 58 -4.45 6.09 6.03
CA GLU A 58 -5.18 5.87 4.78
C GLU A 58 -5.99 4.55 4.78
N GLY A 59 -6.02 3.82 5.90
CA GLY A 59 -6.75 2.55 6.02
C GLY A 59 -6.13 1.37 5.28
N LEU A 60 -4.87 1.48 4.85
CA LEU A 60 -4.15 0.43 4.11
C LEU A 60 -3.41 -0.56 5.02
N LEU A 61 -3.33 -0.29 6.33
CA LEU A 61 -2.67 -1.12 7.33
C LEU A 61 -3.37 -1.00 8.68
N ASP A 62 -3.50 -2.10 9.43
CA ASP A 62 -3.97 -2.02 10.82
C ASP A 62 -2.89 -1.32 11.68
N PRO A 63 -3.24 -0.37 12.57
CA PRO A 63 -2.27 0.26 13.48
C PRO A 63 -1.47 -0.72 14.35
N ARG A 64 -2.00 -1.93 14.59
CA ARG A 64 -1.37 -3.02 15.36
C ARG A 64 -0.77 -4.12 14.47
N ALA A 65 -0.68 -3.88 13.17
CA ALA A 65 -0.16 -4.84 12.22
C ALA A 65 1.28 -5.27 12.55
N SER A 66 1.71 -6.44 12.14
CA SER A 66 3.10 -6.87 12.26
C SER A 66 4.02 -6.15 11.24
N GLU A 67 5.32 -6.37 11.31
CA GLU A 67 6.26 -5.93 10.26
C GLU A 67 5.98 -6.63 8.93
N ARG A 68 5.68 -7.93 8.97
CA ARG A 68 5.26 -8.73 7.81
C ARG A 68 4.03 -8.14 7.14
N ASP A 69 3.03 -7.74 7.93
CA ASP A 69 1.82 -7.10 7.40
C ASP A 69 2.11 -5.75 6.73
N PHE A 70 3.09 -5.00 7.26
CA PHE A 70 3.53 -3.77 6.62
C PHE A 70 4.22 -4.05 5.28
N ARG A 71 5.12 -5.05 5.21
CA ARG A 71 5.72 -5.50 3.94
C ARG A 71 4.63 -5.93 2.95
N GLN A 72 3.63 -6.68 3.42
CA GLN A 72 2.48 -7.07 2.60
C GLN A 72 1.70 -5.86 2.07
N ALA A 73 1.42 -4.86 2.90
CA ALA A 73 0.68 -3.67 2.49
C ALA A 73 1.43 -2.84 1.44
N VAL A 74 2.77 -2.74 1.55
CA VAL A 74 3.62 -2.11 0.54
C VAL A 74 3.56 -2.87 -0.79
N ASN A 75 3.69 -4.21 -0.75
CA ASN A 75 3.57 -5.06 -1.94
C ASN A 75 2.19 -4.94 -2.61
N ASP A 76 1.12 -4.99 -1.81
CA ASP A 76 -0.27 -4.83 -2.29
C ASP A 76 -0.48 -3.47 -2.97
N LEU A 77 0.06 -2.39 -2.39
CA LEU A 77 0.01 -1.06 -3.01
C LEU A 77 0.75 -1.04 -4.35
N ASN A 78 1.95 -1.62 -4.40
CA ASN A 78 2.75 -1.70 -5.62
C ASN A 78 1.99 -2.41 -6.75
N HIS A 79 1.38 -3.57 -6.46
CA HIS A 79 0.57 -4.31 -7.42
C HIS A 79 -0.70 -3.57 -7.86
N ARG A 80 -1.36 -2.82 -6.97
CA ARG A 80 -2.49 -1.95 -7.36
C ARG A 80 -2.06 -0.83 -8.30
N LEU A 81 -0.87 -0.23 -8.09
CA LEU A 81 -0.36 0.78 -9.01
C LEU A 81 0.01 0.18 -10.38
N ARG A 82 0.59 -1.02 -10.42
CA ARG A 82 0.84 -1.77 -11.67
C ARG A 82 -0.45 -2.09 -12.43
N TYR A 83 -1.52 -2.42 -11.73
CA TYR A 83 -2.86 -2.52 -12.33
C TYR A 83 -3.31 -1.18 -12.91
N GLY A 84 -3.18 -0.08 -12.16
CA GLY A 84 -3.47 1.27 -12.65
C GLY A 84 -2.65 1.67 -13.88
N LEU A 85 -1.43 1.16 -14.02
CA LEU A 85 -0.56 1.35 -15.19
C LEU A 85 -0.98 0.47 -16.39
N GLY A 86 -1.81 -0.56 -16.17
CA GLY A 86 -2.26 -1.49 -17.20
C GLY A 86 -1.39 -2.74 -17.36
N GLU A 87 -0.51 -3.08 -16.39
CA GLU A 87 0.27 -4.32 -16.43
C GLU A 87 -0.59 -5.58 -16.23
N TYR A 88 -1.79 -5.42 -15.64
CA TYR A 88 -2.74 -6.50 -15.41
C TYR A 88 -4.09 -6.22 -16.07
N PRO A 89 -4.76 -7.23 -16.65
CA PRO A 89 -6.08 -7.08 -17.26
C PRO A 89 -7.21 -6.95 -16.22
N ALA A 90 -6.94 -7.27 -14.95
CA ALA A 90 -7.87 -7.20 -13.82
C ALA A 90 -7.10 -6.88 -12.53
N PRO A 91 -7.77 -6.40 -11.46
CA PRO A 91 -7.13 -6.18 -10.17
C PRO A 91 -6.43 -7.45 -9.66
N PRO A 92 -5.15 -7.37 -9.24
CA PRO A 92 -4.41 -8.53 -8.80
C PRO A 92 -4.98 -9.05 -7.48
N ALA A 93 -5.04 -10.38 -7.35
CA ALA A 93 -5.23 -11.01 -6.05
C ALA A 93 -4.03 -10.68 -5.14
N ARG A 94 -4.22 -10.68 -3.82
CA ARG A 94 -3.09 -10.50 -2.88
C ARG A 94 -2.03 -11.57 -3.13
N LEU A 95 -0.80 -11.13 -3.37
CA LEU A 95 0.36 -12.00 -3.53
C LEU A 95 1.14 -11.99 -2.21
N PRO A 96 1.20 -13.13 -1.49
CA PRO A 96 1.79 -13.16 -0.15
C PRO A 96 3.29 -12.90 -0.21
N VAL A 97 3.77 -12.01 0.67
CA VAL A 97 5.21 -11.85 0.92
C VAL A 97 5.75 -12.99 1.79
N PRO A 98 7.04 -13.36 1.66
CA PRO A 98 7.67 -14.33 2.56
C PRO A 98 7.58 -13.92 4.02
N ASP A 99 7.56 -14.92 4.89
CA ASP A 99 7.60 -14.73 6.35
C ASP A 99 8.88 -14.01 6.79
#